data_AF-A0AA39U9M9-F1
#
_entry.id   AF-A0AA39U9M9-F1
#
_cell.length_a   1.000
_cell.length_b   1.000
_cell.length_c   1.000
_cell.angle_alpha   90.00
_cell.angle_beta   90.00
_cell.angle_gamma   90.00
#
_symmetry.space_group_name_H-M   'P 1'
#
loop_
_entity.id
_entity.type
_entity.pdbx_description
1 polymer ?
#
loop_
_entity_poly.entity_id
_entity_poly.type
_entity_poly.pdbx_seq_one_letter_code
_entity_poly.pdbx_strand_id
1 'polypeptide(L)'
;MSSDQVKVLIVCLGNICRSPMGEAVMRDVAKRRGHDIVLDSAGTGAYHEGEDPDDRAMATCKKHKIPISHAARKVRTSDYTEFTHILAADEKNLNSLRRSAPRNATATVRLWGSYLESNLPISDPYYGGNSGFERVYQQCVALSNAFLDDVFGPQS
;
A
#
# COMPACT_ATOMS: atom_id res chain seq x y z
N MET A 1 18.78 8.86 -20.38
CA MET A 1 18.66 7.81 -19.36
C MET A 1 17.31 8.07 -18.70
N SER A 2 16.31 7.23 -18.95
CA SER A 2 15.03 7.40 -18.25
C SER A 2 15.33 7.19 -16.78
N SER A 3 15.03 8.16 -15.92
CA SER A 3 14.89 7.85 -14.49
C SER A 3 13.85 6.74 -14.42
N ASP A 4 14.21 5.56 -13.92
CA ASP A 4 13.25 4.47 -13.79
C ASP A 4 12.11 4.97 -12.90
N GLN A 5 10.93 5.13 -13.49
CA GLN A 5 9.75 5.67 -12.84
C GLN A 5 9.45 4.83 -11.59
N VAL A 6 9.20 5.47 -10.45
CA VAL A 6 8.88 4.76 -9.21
C VAL A 6 7.49 4.15 -9.35
N LYS A 7 7.41 2.83 -9.21
CA LYS A 7 6.17 2.04 -9.27
C LYS A 7 6.01 1.26 -7.97
N VAL A 8 4.92 1.49 -7.26
CA VAL A 8 4.69 0.94 -5.91
C VAL A 8 3.42 0.10 -5.89
N LEU A 9 3.53 -1.13 -5.37
CA LEU A 9 2.40 -2.00 -5.10
C LEU A 9 2.22 -2.14 -3.58
N ILE A 10 1.06 -1.73 -3.07
CA ILE A 10 0.73 -1.89 -1.65
C ILE A 10 -0.05 -3.18 -1.45
N VAL A 11 0.38 -4.01 -0.49
CA VAL A 11 -0.15 -5.37 -0.34
C VAL A 11 -0.65 -5.64 1.07
N CYS A 12 -1.91 -6.07 1.20
CA CYS A 12 -2.44 -6.65 2.43
C CYS A 12 -2.98 -8.08 2.19
N LEU A 13 -3.78 -8.63 3.10
CA LEU A 13 -4.32 -9.98 2.94
C LEU A 13 -5.40 -10.07 1.84
N GLY A 14 -6.48 -9.30 2.00
CA GLY A 14 -7.69 -9.43 1.17
C GLY A 14 -7.90 -8.32 0.14
N ASN A 15 -7.04 -7.30 0.10
CA ASN A 15 -7.16 -6.15 -0.81
C ASN A 15 -8.48 -5.36 -0.75
N ILE A 16 -9.18 -5.36 0.39
CA ILE A 16 -10.41 -4.58 0.57
C ILE A 16 -10.30 -3.46 1.62
N CYS A 17 -9.43 -3.60 2.63
CA CYS A 17 -9.32 -2.59 3.71
C CYS A 17 -8.01 -1.79 3.60
N ARG A 18 -6.89 -2.40 4.01
CA ARG A 18 -5.60 -1.72 4.24
C ARG A 18 -4.92 -1.26 2.95
N SER A 19 -4.80 -2.14 1.96
CA SER A 19 -4.03 -1.81 0.74
C SER A 19 -4.75 -0.85 -0.22
N PRO A 20 -6.09 -0.91 -0.45
CA PRO A 20 -6.77 0.13 -1.23
C PRO A 20 -6.72 1.50 -0.56
N MET A 21 -6.86 1.54 0.77
CA MET A 21 -6.69 2.78 1.54
C MET A 21 -5.26 3.32 1.41
N GLY A 22 -4.25 2.44 1.55
CA GLY A 22 -2.86 2.80 1.40
C GLY A 22 -2.54 3.37 0.02
N GLU A 23 -3.08 2.77 -1.04
CA GLU A 23 -2.90 3.24 -2.41
C GLU A 23 -3.49 4.63 -2.62
N ALA A 24 -4.75 4.83 -2.23
CA ALA A 24 -5.43 6.11 -2.41
C ALA A 24 -4.72 7.22 -1.61
N VAL A 25 -4.31 6.92 -0.37
CA VAL A 25 -3.56 7.86 0.48
C VAL A 25 -2.18 8.18 -0.11
N MET A 26 -1.40 7.18 -0.51
CA MET A 26 -0.08 7.41 -1.09
C MET A 26 -0.17 8.20 -2.39
N ARG A 27 -1.19 7.94 -3.22
CA ARG A 27 -1.45 8.68 -4.46
C ARG A 27 -1.70 10.16 -4.21
N ASP A 28 -2.55 10.46 -3.22
CA ASP A 28 -2.83 11.84 -2.82
C ASP A 28 -1.60 12.53 -2.21
N VAL A 29 -0.86 11.86 -1.32
CA VAL A 29 0.38 12.41 -0.73
C VAL A 29 1.43 12.68 -1.81
N ALA A 30 1.71 11.72 -2.69
CA ALA A 30 2.66 11.88 -3.78
C ALA A 30 2.28 13.05 -4.70
N LYS A 31 0.99 13.15 -5.07
CA LYS A 31 0.47 14.27 -5.85
C LYS A 31 0.66 15.63 -5.16
N ARG A 32 0.36 15.73 -3.86
CA ARG A 32 0.56 16.97 -3.08
C ARG A 32 2.03 17.35 -2.99
N ARG A 33 2.93 16.37 -3.00
CA ARG A 33 4.39 16.55 -2.99
C ARG A 33 5.00 16.78 -4.38
N GLY A 34 4.19 16.71 -5.45
CA GLY A 34 4.67 16.91 -6.82
C GLY A 34 5.44 15.72 -7.41
N HIS A 35 5.26 14.51 -6.86
CA HIS A 35 5.88 13.29 -7.38
C HIS A 35 4.89 12.52 -8.27
N ASP A 36 5.34 12.17 -9.48
CA ASP A 36 4.60 11.29 -10.39
C ASP A 36 5.10 9.85 -10.21
N ILE A 37 4.27 9.01 -9.57
CA ILE A 37 4.55 7.60 -9.30
C ILE A 37 3.39 6.72 -9.76
N VAL A 38 3.71 5.51 -10.21
CA VAL A 38 2.69 4.50 -10.52
C VAL A 38 2.32 3.78 -9.23
N LEU A 39 1.03 3.65 -8.98
CA LEU A 39 0.48 3.04 -7.77
C LEU A 39 -0.60 2.05 -8.14
N ASP A 40 -0.61 0.95 -7.40
CA ASP A 40 -1.65 -0.08 -7.41
C ASP A 40 -1.70 -0.77 -6.03
N SER A 41 -2.72 -1.56 -5.79
CA SER A 41 -2.84 -2.40 -4.60
C SER A 41 -3.29 -3.82 -4.91
N ALA A 42 -2.85 -4.76 -4.07
CA ALA A 42 -3.17 -6.17 -4.23
C ALA A 42 -3.29 -6.90 -2.89
N GLY A 43 -3.74 -8.15 -2.96
CA GLY A 43 -3.91 -9.08 -1.85
C GLY A 43 -2.98 -10.28 -1.97
N THR A 44 -2.42 -10.75 -0.85
CA THR A 44 -1.72 -12.06 -0.84
C THR A 44 -2.72 -13.21 -0.98
N GLY A 45 -3.97 -13.02 -0.54
CA GLY A 45 -5.09 -13.91 -0.80
C GLY A 45 -5.93 -13.44 -2.00
N ALA A 46 -6.82 -14.31 -2.47
CA ALA A 46 -7.82 -14.03 -3.52
C ALA A 46 -9.26 -14.12 -2.99
N TYR A 47 -9.47 -13.88 -1.70
CA TYR A 47 -10.78 -14.08 -1.06
C TYR A 47 -11.87 -13.13 -1.57
N HIS A 48 -11.46 -11.95 -2.05
CA HIS A 48 -12.35 -10.86 -2.46
C HIS A 48 -12.07 -10.42 -3.91
N GLU A 49 -11.50 -11.29 -4.75
CA GLU A 49 -11.09 -10.87 -6.11
C GLU A 49 -12.30 -10.35 -6.91
N GLY A 50 -12.17 -9.14 -7.45
CA GLY A 50 -13.22 -8.41 -8.17
C GLY A 50 -14.15 -7.58 -7.28
N GLU A 51 -14.08 -7.70 -5.96
CA GLU A 51 -14.92 -6.93 -5.04
C GLU A 51 -14.41 -5.49 -4.86
N ASP A 52 -15.33 -4.59 -4.54
CA ASP A 52 -15.00 -3.22 -4.14
C ASP A 52 -14.31 -3.19 -2.76
N PRO A 53 -13.64 -2.07 -2.41
CA PRO A 53 -13.05 -1.91 -1.09
C PRO A 53 -14.13 -1.91 0.00
N ASP A 54 -13.76 -2.24 1.24
CA ASP A 54 -14.68 -2.23 2.38
C ASP A 54 -15.32 -0.84 2.54
N ASP A 55 -16.65 -0.80 2.71
CA ASP A 55 -17.42 0.44 2.85
C ASP A 55 -16.87 1.39 3.91
N ARG A 56 -16.30 0.84 4.99
CA ARG A 56 -15.70 1.65 6.07
C ARG A 56 -14.38 2.27 5.62
N ALA A 57 -13.57 1.56 4.84
CA ALA A 57 -12.38 2.15 4.22
C ALA A 57 -12.75 3.27 3.25
N MET A 58 -13.74 3.02 2.39
CA MET A 58 -14.26 4.03 1.46
C MET A 58 -14.81 5.26 2.20
N ALA A 59 -15.61 5.05 3.26
CA ALA A 59 -16.18 6.12 4.06
C ALA A 59 -15.11 6.96 4.77
N THR A 60 -14.10 6.32 5.37
CA THR A 60 -12.96 7.00 6.01
C THR A 60 -12.19 7.84 4.99
N CYS A 61 -11.84 7.28 3.84
CA CYS A 61 -11.08 8.00 2.83
C CYS A 61 -11.91 9.14 2.18
N LYS A 62 -13.22 8.94 1.99
CA LYS A 62 -14.15 9.99 1.56
C LYS A 62 -14.24 11.15 2.56
N LYS A 63 -14.23 10.88 3.87
CA LYS A 63 -14.17 11.93 4.92
C LYS A 63 -12.93 12.82 4.77
N HIS A 64 -11.83 12.25 4.31
CA HIS A 64 -10.58 12.96 4.01
C HIS A 64 -10.46 13.47 2.57
N LYS A 65 -11.55 13.42 1.78
CA LYS A 65 -11.64 13.85 0.38
C LYS A 65 -10.71 13.09 -0.59
N ILE A 66 -10.40 11.84 -0.26
CA ILE A 66 -9.56 10.93 -1.06
C ILE A 66 -10.41 9.70 -1.37
N PRO A 67 -11.34 9.72 -2.34
CA PRO A 67 -12.16 8.55 -2.62
C PRO A 67 -11.29 7.36 -3.07
N ILE A 68 -11.63 6.16 -2.63
CA ILE A 68 -11.02 4.91 -3.12
C ILE A 68 -11.87 4.41 -4.29
N SER A 69 -11.22 4.03 -5.38
CA SER A 69 -11.84 3.28 -6.47
C SER A 69 -10.83 2.23 -6.91
N HIS A 70 -11.09 0.98 -6.53
CA HIS A 70 -10.18 -0.14 -6.76
C HIS A 70 -10.97 -1.45 -6.72
N ALA A 71 -10.73 -2.36 -7.66
CA ALA A 71 -11.28 -3.71 -7.59
C ALA A 71 -10.21 -4.65 -7.02
N ALA A 72 -10.55 -5.37 -5.96
CA ALA A 72 -9.61 -6.23 -5.28
C ALA A 72 -9.02 -7.28 -6.23
N ARG A 73 -7.69 -7.46 -6.18
CA ARG A 73 -6.97 -8.44 -7.00
C ARG A 73 -5.90 -9.15 -6.20
N LYS A 74 -5.55 -10.36 -6.64
CA LYS A 74 -4.40 -11.08 -6.08
C LYS A 74 -3.09 -10.52 -6.64
N VAL A 75 -2.03 -10.58 -5.83
CA VAL A 75 -0.65 -10.41 -6.30
C VAL A 75 -0.33 -11.46 -7.36
N ARG A 76 0.27 -11.04 -8.45
CA ARG A 76 0.70 -11.84 -9.60
C ARG A 76 2.21 -11.94 -9.64
N THR A 77 2.73 -12.97 -10.32
CA THR A 77 4.19 -13.12 -10.49
C THR A 77 4.81 -11.96 -11.27
N SER A 78 4.08 -11.37 -12.23
CA SER A 78 4.58 -10.23 -13.01
C SER A 78 4.71 -8.95 -12.19
N ASP A 79 3.97 -8.81 -11.08
CA ASP A 79 4.07 -7.65 -10.19
C ASP A 79 5.51 -7.47 -9.67
N TYR A 80 6.25 -8.56 -9.45
CA TYR A 80 7.64 -8.55 -8.97
C TYR A 80 8.66 -8.01 -9.97
N THR A 81 8.27 -7.86 -11.24
CA THR A 81 9.08 -7.28 -12.31
C THR A 81 8.51 -5.98 -12.85
N GLU A 82 7.19 -5.78 -12.73
CA GLU A 82 6.51 -4.55 -13.16
C GLU A 82 6.65 -3.41 -12.16
N PHE A 83 6.71 -3.72 -10.86
CA PHE A 83 6.85 -2.73 -9.79
C PHE A 83 8.29 -2.63 -9.29
N THR A 84 8.66 -1.41 -8.89
CA THR A 84 9.97 -1.16 -8.25
C THR A 84 9.94 -1.50 -6.76
N HIS A 85 8.79 -1.32 -6.12
CA HIS A 85 8.59 -1.53 -4.68
C HIS A 85 7.31 -2.31 -4.43
N ILE A 86 7.38 -3.33 -3.59
CA ILE A 86 6.20 -4.05 -3.07
C ILE A 86 6.19 -3.90 -1.55
N LEU A 87 5.19 -3.20 -1.03
CA LEU A 87 5.10 -2.78 0.37
C LEU A 87 4.03 -3.59 1.10
N ALA A 88 4.47 -4.45 2.01
CA ALA A 88 3.61 -5.32 2.80
C ALA A 88 3.01 -4.59 4.01
N ALA A 89 1.71 -4.71 4.22
CA ALA A 89 1.01 -4.08 5.35
C ALA A 89 1.42 -4.69 6.71
N ASP A 90 1.71 -5.99 6.76
CA ASP A 90 2.16 -6.69 7.96
C ASP A 90 3.19 -7.80 7.65
N GLU A 91 3.74 -8.41 8.70
CA GLU A 91 4.74 -9.47 8.61
C GLU A 91 4.22 -10.76 7.94
N LYS A 92 2.92 -11.08 8.07
CA LYS A 92 2.35 -12.26 7.41
C LYS A 92 2.26 -12.02 5.90
N ASN A 93 1.91 -10.81 5.48
CA ASN A 93 1.93 -10.40 4.09
C ASN A 93 3.36 -10.41 3.55
N LEU A 94 4.33 -9.86 4.29
CA LEU A 94 5.74 -9.85 3.88
C LEU A 94 6.29 -11.26 3.67
N ASN A 95 6.05 -12.15 4.63
CA ASN A 95 6.49 -13.54 4.53
C ASN A 95 5.81 -14.29 3.37
N SER A 96 4.56 -13.99 3.08
CA SER A 96 3.85 -14.57 1.94
C SER A 96 4.45 -14.08 0.62
N LEU A 97 4.68 -12.76 0.49
CA LEU A 97 5.31 -12.16 -0.68
C LEU A 97 6.72 -12.69 -0.94
N ARG A 98 7.54 -12.85 0.10
CA ARG A 98 8.90 -13.40 -0.02
C ARG A 98 8.89 -14.85 -0.49
N ARG A 99 7.92 -15.66 -0.03
CA ARG A 99 7.77 -17.05 -0.46
C ARG A 99 7.29 -17.20 -1.90
N SER A 100 6.49 -16.25 -2.39
CA SER A 100 5.98 -16.27 -3.76
C SER A 100 6.85 -15.51 -4.77
N ALA A 101 7.94 -14.89 -4.34
CA ALA A 101 8.81 -14.12 -5.23
C ALA A 101 9.48 -15.03 -6.27
N PRO A 102 9.38 -14.72 -7.57
CA PRO A 102 10.08 -15.48 -8.60
C PRO A 102 11.58 -15.19 -8.60
N ARG A 103 12.38 -16.08 -9.18
CA ARG A 103 13.85 -15.94 -9.24
C ARG A 103 14.32 -14.68 -9.97
N ASN A 104 13.53 -14.17 -10.91
CA ASN A 104 13.82 -12.97 -11.69
C ASN A 104 13.16 -11.70 -11.11
N ALA A 105 12.67 -11.73 -9.87
CA ALA A 105 12.11 -10.55 -9.22
C ALA A 105 13.13 -9.40 -9.18
N THR A 106 12.71 -8.22 -9.58
CA THR A 106 13.51 -6.98 -9.52
C THR A 106 12.98 -5.99 -8.48
N ALA A 107 11.73 -6.17 -8.03
CA ALA A 107 11.11 -5.33 -7.04
C ALA A 107 11.76 -5.47 -5.65
N THR A 108 11.92 -4.35 -4.95
CA THR A 108 12.25 -4.33 -3.52
C THR A 108 11.02 -4.69 -2.70
N VAL A 109 11.05 -5.81 -1.99
CA VAL A 109 9.94 -6.29 -1.14
C VAL A 109 10.22 -6.00 0.34
N ARG A 110 9.41 -5.12 0.97
CA ARG A 110 9.64 -4.66 2.36
C ARG A 110 8.34 -4.57 3.16
N LEU A 111 8.46 -4.62 4.49
CA LEU A 111 7.39 -4.19 5.39
C LEU A 111 7.20 -2.68 5.23
N TRP A 112 5.98 -2.22 4.96
CA TRP A 112 5.73 -0.79 4.82
C TRP A 112 6.01 -0.05 6.13
N GLY A 113 5.64 -0.66 7.27
CA GLY A 113 5.96 -0.17 8.62
C GLY A 113 7.44 0.17 8.85
N SER A 114 8.36 -0.44 8.12
CA SER A 114 9.81 -0.24 8.27
C SER A 114 10.34 1.12 7.84
N TYR A 115 9.49 1.97 7.24
CA TYR A 115 9.85 3.35 6.92
C TYR A 115 9.74 4.30 8.11
N LEU A 116 9.13 3.86 9.23
CA LEU A 116 9.12 4.59 10.49
C LEU A 116 10.03 3.90 11.50
N GLU A 117 10.60 4.66 12.43
CA GLU A 117 11.46 4.12 13.50
C GLU A 117 10.75 3.05 14.35
N SER A 118 9.43 3.19 14.52
CA SER A 118 8.62 2.20 15.26
C SER A 118 8.61 0.81 14.62
N ASN A 119 8.86 0.72 13.29
CA ASN A 119 8.80 -0.51 12.50
C ASN A 119 7.49 -1.32 12.69
N LEU A 120 6.39 -0.63 13.05
CA LEU A 120 5.14 -1.29 13.39
C LEU A 120 4.33 -1.64 12.12
N PRO A 121 3.69 -2.82 12.07
CA PRO A 121 2.78 -3.16 10.99
C PRO A 121 1.55 -2.24 10.99
N ILE A 122 0.89 -2.14 9.83
CA ILE A 122 -0.40 -1.50 9.73
C ILE A 122 -1.43 -2.38 10.43
N SER A 123 -2.12 -1.78 11.41
CA SER A 123 -3.11 -2.49 12.23
C SER A 123 -4.23 -3.04 11.35
N ASP A 124 -4.71 -4.26 11.61
CA ASP A 124 -5.91 -4.76 10.93
C ASP A 124 -7.16 -4.06 11.51
N PRO A 125 -7.91 -3.26 10.73
CA PRO A 125 -9.03 -2.49 11.25
C PRO A 125 -10.32 -3.32 11.37
N TYR A 126 -10.36 -4.56 10.85
CA TYR A 126 -11.60 -5.29 10.61
C TYR A 126 -12.47 -5.46 11.86
N TYR A 127 -11.83 -5.65 13.03
CA TYR A 127 -12.49 -5.79 14.33
C TYR A 127 -12.58 -4.49 15.16
N GLY A 128 -12.02 -3.38 14.65
CA GLY A 128 -11.89 -2.11 15.39
C GLY A 128 -13.01 -1.10 15.15
N GLY A 129 -13.99 -1.40 14.29
CA GLY A 129 -15.01 -0.43 13.87
C GLY A 129 -14.40 0.83 13.21
N ASN A 130 -15.14 1.93 13.17
CA ASN A 130 -14.73 3.15 12.46
C ASN A 130 -13.42 3.77 12.99
N SER A 131 -13.13 3.64 14.29
CA SER A 131 -11.88 4.14 14.87
C SER A 131 -10.66 3.34 14.40
N GLY A 132 -10.83 2.06 14.11
CA GLY A 132 -9.80 1.22 13.47
C GLY A 132 -9.42 1.73 12.08
N PHE A 133 -10.41 2.06 11.25
CA PHE A 133 -10.15 2.58 9.90
C PHE A 133 -9.50 3.97 9.89
N GLU A 134 -9.92 4.86 10.80
CA GLU A 134 -9.24 6.16 10.96
C GLU A 134 -7.78 5.97 11.38
N ARG A 135 -7.48 5.04 12.29
CA ARG A 135 -6.10 4.73 12.68
C ARG A 135 -5.27 4.24 11.48
N VAL A 136 -5.81 3.32 10.68
CA VAL A 136 -5.13 2.82 9.47
C VAL A 136 -4.88 3.95 8.48
N TYR A 137 -5.84 4.86 8.30
CA TYR A 137 -5.66 6.03 7.45
C TYR A 137 -4.47 6.88 7.91
N GLN A 138 -4.39 7.20 9.21
CA GLN A 138 -3.27 7.98 9.76
C GLN A 138 -1.93 7.24 9.62
N GLN A 139 -1.91 5.91 9.81
CA GLN A 139 -0.71 5.10 9.53
C GLN A 139 -0.30 5.21 8.06
N CYS A 140 -1.24 5.10 7.11
CA CYS A 140 -0.96 5.22 5.69
C CYS A 140 -0.40 6.61 5.33
N VAL A 141 -0.90 7.69 5.95
CA VAL A 141 -0.38 9.05 5.73
C VAL A 141 1.08 9.17 6.19
N ALA A 142 1.37 8.73 7.42
CA ALA A 142 2.73 8.79 7.97
C ALA A 142 3.72 7.95 7.15
N LEU A 143 3.31 6.73 6.81
CA LEU A 143 4.13 5.79 6.04
C LEU A 143 4.32 6.22 4.58
N SER A 144 3.34 6.91 3.98
CA SER A 144 3.48 7.48 2.63
C SER A 144 4.51 8.60 2.60
N ASN A 145 4.49 9.49 3.60
CA ASN A 145 5.50 10.55 3.69
C ASN A 145 6.89 9.97 3.90
N ALA A 146 7.05 9.04 4.86
CA ALA A 146 8.34 8.43 5.13
C ALA A 146 8.89 7.63 3.93
N PHE A 147 8.03 6.92 3.20
CA PHE A 147 8.42 6.26 1.94
C PHE A 147 8.91 7.27 0.89
N LEU A 148 8.18 8.35 0.69
CA LEU A 148 8.55 9.36 -0.30
C LEU A 148 9.82 10.12 0.10
N ASP A 149 10.09 10.30 1.41
CA ASP A 149 11.35 10.86 1.90
C ASP A 149 12.54 9.94 1.64
N ASP A 150 12.38 8.63 1.83
CA ASP A 150 13.42 7.64 1.52
C ASP A 150 13.75 7.61 0.02
N VAL A 151 12.74 7.75 -0.84
CA VAL A 151 12.89 7.63 -2.30
C VAL A 151 13.32 8.94 -2.97
N PHE A 152 12.80 10.08 -2.54
CA PHE A 152 12.99 11.38 -3.20
C PHE A 152 13.71 12.42 -2.34
N GLY A 153 13.98 12.11 -1.07
CA GLY A 153 14.49 13.06 -0.08
C GLY A 153 13.36 13.81 0.66
N PRO A 154 13.69 14.41 1.83
CA PRO A 154 12.74 15.16 2.63
C PRO A 154 12.24 16.42 1.91
N GLN A 155 11.01 16.84 2.18
CA GLN A 155 10.53 18.14 1.73
C GLN A 155 11.27 19.27 2.47
N SER A 156 11.66 20.31 1.74
CA SER A 156 12.26 21.54 2.28
C SER A 156 11.23 22.43 2.97
#